data_AF-A0A3B3YHE5-F1
#
_entry.id   AF-A0A3B3YHE5-F1
#
_cell.length_a   1.000
_cell.length_b   1.000
_cell.length_c   1.000
_cell.angle_alpha   90.00
_cell.angle_beta   90.00
_cell.angle_gamma   90.00
#
_symmetry.space_group_name_H-M   'P 1'
#
loop_
_entity.id
_entity.type
_entity.pdbx_description
1 polymer ?
#
loop_
_entity_poly.entity_id
_entity_poly.type
_entity_poly.pdbx_seq_one_letter_code
_entity_poly.pdbx_strand_id
1 'polypeptide(L)'
;MEFMNGALTLFATVCEKTVLKRVLKELWRIVMTSLEKNIVLPQGNDTFGAQILSAAKELGHLSKLKDHMAGDAKSLTPRQCAVMDVALDTIKQYFHAGGNGLKKAFLEKSAELSSLRHALSLYTQTTDTLIKTFVTTQHSQVHNGKGIRLTPNEKVQPSRGSGVDKPIGEVSLQIELYTHPKSGERKVTLKVIGASDLKWQTSGMFRPFVEVTLIGPHLSDKKRRFQTKSKNNSWSPKYNETFHFVLGIQDGFECYEVQACVKDYCFGRADRVVGLAVVQLRDIMERGNCACWCPLGQRISMDDTGLTAMRILSQRSNDDVAKEFVRLKSETRSVEEGR
;
A
#
# COMPACT_ATOMS: atom_id res chain seq x y z
N MET A 1 -32.56 -13.26 5.48
CA MET A 1 -32.88 -14.33 4.49
C MET A 1 -34.32 -14.24 3.99
N GLU A 2 -35.31 -13.89 4.81
CA GLU A 2 -36.70 -13.66 4.35
C GLU A 2 -36.83 -12.61 3.24
N PHE A 3 -36.07 -11.50 3.32
CA PHE A 3 -36.10 -10.47 2.28
C PHE A 3 -35.64 -10.97 0.90
N MET A 4 -34.52 -11.72 0.85
CA MET A 4 -34.04 -12.33 -0.40
C MET A 4 -35.02 -13.38 -0.93
N ASN A 5 -35.56 -14.22 -0.04
CA ASN A 5 -36.50 -15.27 -0.43
C ASN A 5 -37.82 -14.68 -0.95
N GLY A 6 -38.39 -13.69 -0.25
CA GLY A 6 -39.64 -13.03 -0.63
C GLY A 6 -39.52 -12.21 -1.91
N ALA A 7 -38.48 -11.39 -2.04
CA ALA A 7 -38.30 -10.55 -3.22
C ALA A 7 -37.94 -11.35 -4.47
N LEU A 8 -37.03 -12.34 -4.37
CA LEU A 8 -36.64 -13.16 -5.53
C LEU A 8 -37.79 -14.06 -5.99
N THR A 9 -38.59 -14.58 -5.06
CA THR A 9 -39.78 -15.39 -5.40
C THR A 9 -40.86 -14.53 -6.05
N LEU A 10 -41.09 -13.30 -5.56
CA LEU A 10 -42.02 -12.34 -6.18
C LEU A 10 -41.59 -11.94 -7.59
N PHE A 11 -40.31 -11.66 -7.81
CA PHE A 11 -39.82 -11.34 -9.16
C PHE A 11 -39.95 -12.55 -10.10
N ALA A 12 -39.77 -13.77 -9.59
CA ALA A 12 -39.95 -14.99 -10.38
C ALA A 12 -41.40 -15.24 -10.80
N THR A 13 -42.38 -14.80 -10.01
CA THR A 13 -43.81 -14.99 -10.32
C THR A 13 -44.38 -13.89 -11.21
N VAL A 14 -43.84 -12.66 -11.15
CA VAL A 14 -44.42 -11.49 -11.84
C VAL A 14 -43.63 -11.06 -13.09
N CYS A 15 -42.32 -11.31 -13.16
CA CYS A 15 -41.49 -10.82 -14.27
C CYS A 15 -41.36 -11.82 -15.42
N GLU A 16 -41.36 -11.30 -16.65
CA GLU A 16 -40.97 -12.07 -17.84
C GLU A 16 -39.56 -12.65 -17.67
N LYS A 17 -39.37 -13.91 -18.09
CA LYS A 17 -38.13 -14.69 -17.86
C LYS A 17 -36.85 -13.98 -18.34
N THR A 18 -36.93 -13.19 -19.40
CA THR A 18 -35.80 -12.43 -19.96
C THR A 18 -35.46 -11.22 -19.08
N VAL A 19 -36.47 -10.48 -18.63
CA VAL A 19 -36.36 -9.33 -17.73
C VAL A 19 -35.86 -9.78 -16.36
N LEU A 20 -36.44 -10.84 -15.80
CA LEU A 20 -36.01 -11.44 -14.52
C LEU A 20 -34.52 -11.76 -14.55
N LYS A 21 -34.04 -12.42 -15.60
CA LYS A 21 -32.60 -12.75 -15.73
C LYS A 21 -31.70 -11.53 -15.77
N ARG A 22 -32.13 -10.42 -16.40
CA ARG A 22 -31.36 -9.17 -16.41
C ARG A 22 -31.30 -8.55 -15.00
N VAL A 23 -32.45 -8.48 -14.32
CA VAL A 23 -32.54 -7.98 -12.94
C VAL A 23 -31.67 -8.82 -12.00
N LEU A 24 -31.75 -10.15 -12.07
CA LEU A 24 -30.95 -11.04 -11.23
C LEU A 24 -29.44 -10.88 -11.45
N LYS A 25 -28.99 -10.66 -12.69
CA LYS A 25 -27.56 -10.40 -12.97
C LYS A 25 -27.08 -9.13 -12.30
N GLU A 26 -27.87 -8.07 -12.36
CA GLU A 26 -27.51 -6.79 -11.76
C GLU A 26 -27.56 -6.84 -10.23
N LEU A 27 -28.59 -7.49 -9.66
CA LEU A 27 -28.65 -7.74 -8.23
C LEU A 27 -27.48 -8.60 -7.74
N TRP A 28 -27.09 -9.63 -8.50
CA TRP A 28 -25.91 -10.45 -8.19
C TRP A 28 -24.64 -9.59 -8.11
N ARG A 29 -24.42 -8.75 -9.12
CA ARG A 29 -23.29 -7.81 -9.16
C ARG A 29 -23.28 -6.91 -7.93
N ILE A 30 -24.43 -6.32 -7.58
CA ILE A 30 -24.58 -5.43 -6.42
C ILE A 30 -24.31 -6.18 -5.11
N VAL A 31 -24.88 -7.38 -4.93
CA VAL A 31 -24.71 -8.18 -3.71
C VAL A 31 -23.24 -8.58 -3.53
N MET A 32 -22.59 -9.12 -4.56
CA MET A 32 -21.17 -9.51 -4.48
C MET A 32 -20.28 -8.30 -4.18
N THR A 33 -20.48 -7.20 -4.91
CA THR A 33 -19.73 -5.95 -4.71
C THR A 33 -19.94 -5.37 -3.31
N SER A 34 -21.17 -5.47 -2.79
CA SER A 34 -21.52 -4.99 -1.44
C SER A 34 -20.89 -5.84 -0.35
N LEU A 35 -20.93 -7.17 -0.46
CA LEU A 35 -20.24 -8.07 0.47
C LEU A 35 -18.74 -7.82 0.48
N GLU A 36 -18.14 -7.63 -0.71
CA GLU A 36 -16.72 -7.30 -0.83
C GLU A 36 -16.39 -5.99 -0.15
N LYS A 37 -17.07 -4.89 -0.49
CA LYS A 37 -16.70 -3.54 0.00
C LYS A 37 -17.13 -3.22 1.42
N ASN A 38 -18.12 -3.92 1.96
CA ASN A 38 -18.68 -3.60 3.28
C ASN A 38 -18.29 -4.62 4.35
N ILE A 39 -18.02 -5.87 3.97
CA ILE A 39 -17.73 -6.95 4.94
C ILE A 39 -16.30 -7.45 4.79
N VAL A 40 -15.88 -7.82 3.58
CA VAL A 40 -14.56 -8.43 3.36
C VAL A 40 -13.47 -7.38 3.33
N LEU A 41 -13.70 -6.26 2.67
CA LEU A 41 -12.80 -5.14 2.55
C LEU A 41 -13.60 -3.88 2.93
N PRO A 42 -14.04 -3.72 4.19
CA PRO A 42 -14.74 -2.52 4.62
C PRO A 42 -13.89 -1.30 4.27
N GLN A 43 -14.47 -0.32 3.57
CA GLN A 43 -13.77 0.94 3.33
C GLN A 43 -13.48 1.57 4.69
N GLY A 44 -12.19 1.70 5.03
CA GLY A 44 -11.76 2.62 6.07
C GLY A 44 -12.33 4.00 5.72
N ASN A 45 -12.83 4.70 6.72
CA ASN A 45 -13.51 6.01 6.62
C ASN A 45 -12.59 7.14 6.11
N ASP A 46 -11.85 6.97 5.02
CA ASP A 46 -10.93 8.01 4.53
C ASP A 46 -11.67 9.18 3.86
N THR A 47 -12.92 8.98 3.41
CA THR A 47 -13.79 10.07 2.94
C THR A 47 -14.82 10.51 3.96
N PHE A 48 -15.42 9.58 4.72
CA PHE A 48 -16.46 9.92 5.70
C PHE A 48 -15.89 10.40 7.04
N GLY A 49 -14.74 9.87 7.45
CA GLY A 49 -14.06 10.22 8.70
C GLY A 49 -13.37 11.58 8.62
N ALA A 50 -12.75 11.92 7.50
CA ALA A 50 -12.08 13.23 7.34
C ALA A 50 -13.06 14.41 7.37
N GLN A 51 -14.24 14.27 6.78
CA GLN A 51 -15.28 15.31 6.78
C GLN A 51 -15.95 15.46 8.16
N ILE A 52 -16.21 14.36 8.87
CA ILE A 52 -16.78 14.41 10.23
C ILE A 52 -15.73 14.84 11.26
N LEU A 53 -14.46 14.44 11.16
CA LEU A 53 -13.40 14.88 12.08
C LEU A 53 -13.11 16.38 11.92
N SER A 54 -13.24 16.92 10.70
CA SER A 54 -13.19 18.36 10.44
C SER A 54 -14.38 19.10 11.07
N ALA A 55 -15.59 18.53 11.03
CA ALA A 55 -16.78 19.13 11.64
C ALA A 55 -16.81 18.95 13.18
N ALA A 56 -16.30 17.85 13.71
CA ALA A 56 -16.28 17.53 15.15
C ALA A 56 -15.19 18.31 15.91
N LYS A 57 -14.18 18.84 15.23
CA LYS A 57 -13.19 19.75 15.81
C LYS A 57 -13.82 21.10 16.21
N GLU A 58 -14.98 21.47 15.66
CA GLU A 58 -15.70 22.69 16.02
C GLU A 58 -16.68 22.52 17.18
N LEU A 59 -17.10 21.30 17.52
CA LEU A 59 -18.06 21.03 18.59
C LEU A 59 -17.41 20.11 19.63
N GLY A 60 -16.62 20.71 20.52
CA GLY A 60 -15.76 20.07 21.52
C GLY A 60 -16.44 19.21 22.61
N HIS A 61 -17.47 18.43 22.30
CA HIS A 61 -18.25 17.69 23.29
C HIS A 61 -18.62 16.24 22.94
N LEU A 62 -17.90 15.59 22.01
CA LEU A 62 -18.17 14.19 21.63
C LEU A 62 -17.05 13.20 21.97
N SER A 63 -16.28 13.45 23.04
CA SER A 63 -15.25 12.52 23.54
C SER A 63 -15.80 11.12 23.91
N LYS A 64 -17.11 10.95 24.08
CA LYS A 64 -17.76 9.67 24.41
C LYS A 64 -18.25 8.84 23.22
N LEU A 65 -18.31 9.39 22.00
CA LEU A 65 -18.62 8.59 20.78
C LEU A 65 -17.37 7.97 20.15
N LYS A 66 -16.17 8.45 20.53
CA LYS A 66 -14.90 7.91 20.05
C LYS A 66 -14.74 6.43 20.40
N ASP A 67 -15.16 6.02 21.58
CA ASP A 67 -14.93 4.65 22.08
C ASP A 67 -15.88 3.60 21.46
N HIS A 68 -17.01 4.02 20.88
CA HIS A 68 -17.96 3.11 20.22
C HIS A 68 -17.88 3.11 18.69
N MET A 69 -17.36 4.19 18.07
CA MET A 69 -17.15 4.27 16.62
C MET A 69 -15.70 4.03 16.19
N ALA A 70 -14.74 4.06 17.12
CA ALA A 70 -13.41 3.46 16.96
C ALA A 70 -13.43 1.97 17.35
N GLY A 71 -14.53 1.27 17.04
CA GLY A 71 -14.48 -0.17 17.01
C GLY A 71 -13.45 -0.54 15.96
N ASP A 72 -12.30 -1.04 16.41
CA ASP A 72 -11.31 -1.69 15.55
C ASP A 72 -12.07 -2.44 14.47
N ALA A 73 -11.86 -2.11 13.20
CA ALA A 73 -12.40 -2.90 12.10
C ALA A 73 -11.75 -4.28 12.21
N LYS A 74 -12.31 -5.14 13.06
CA LYS A 74 -11.79 -6.45 13.38
C LYS A 74 -11.75 -7.21 12.07
N SER A 75 -10.55 -7.67 11.71
CA SER A 75 -10.35 -8.52 10.54
C SER A 75 -11.31 -9.69 10.56
N LEU A 76 -11.70 -10.13 9.36
CA LEU A 76 -12.26 -11.46 9.23
C LEU A 76 -11.18 -12.45 9.68
N THR A 77 -11.45 -13.14 10.78
CA THR A 77 -10.67 -14.31 11.19
C THR A 77 -10.74 -15.38 10.09
N PRO A 78 -9.77 -16.31 10.02
CA PRO A 78 -9.86 -17.45 9.11
C PRO A 78 -11.18 -18.23 9.24
N ARG A 79 -11.72 -18.33 10.46
CA ARG A 79 -13.05 -18.93 10.72
C ARG A 79 -14.18 -18.12 10.10
N GLN A 80 -14.15 -16.79 10.22
CA GLN A 80 -15.16 -15.91 9.60
C GLN A 80 -15.05 -15.91 8.07
N CYS A 81 -13.85 -16.07 7.49
CA CYS A 81 -13.68 -16.27 6.06
C CYS A 81 -14.36 -17.58 5.62
N ALA A 82 -14.15 -18.68 6.35
CA ALA A 82 -14.82 -19.95 6.06
C ALA A 82 -16.35 -19.85 6.17
N VAL A 83 -16.87 -19.14 7.18
CA VAL A 83 -18.31 -18.86 7.30
C VAL A 83 -18.81 -18.04 6.10
N MET A 84 -18.04 -17.07 5.63
CA MET A 84 -18.38 -16.28 4.44
C MET A 84 -18.44 -17.16 3.19
N ASP A 85 -17.49 -18.06 2.98
CA ASP A 85 -17.51 -18.99 1.84
C ASP A 85 -18.78 -19.86 1.83
N VAL A 86 -19.19 -20.39 2.98
CA VAL A 86 -20.45 -21.14 3.12
C VAL A 86 -21.66 -20.25 2.82
N ALA A 87 -21.67 -19.01 3.33
CA ALA A 87 -22.75 -18.06 3.06
C ALA A 87 -22.85 -17.71 1.56
N LEU A 88 -21.73 -17.59 0.86
CA LEU A 88 -21.69 -17.37 -0.59
C LEU A 88 -22.30 -18.54 -1.37
N ASP A 89 -22.07 -19.78 -0.93
CA ASP A 89 -22.73 -20.95 -1.51
C ASP A 89 -24.25 -20.91 -1.33
N THR A 90 -24.74 -20.50 -0.16
CA THR A 90 -26.18 -20.29 0.07
C THR A 90 -26.75 -19.16 -0.80
N ILE A 91 -26.07 -18.02 -0.91
CA ILE A 91 -26.51 -16.90 -1.77
C ILE A 91 -26.59 -17.35 -3.23
N LYS A 92 -25.62 -18.13 -3.72
CA LYS A 92 -25.68 -18.71 -5.07
C LYS A 92 -26.91 -19.59 -5.27
N GLN A 93 -27.27 -20.41 -4.29
CA GLN A 93 -28.47 -21.25 -4.37
C GLN A 93 -29.74 -20.41 -4.53
N TYR A 94 -29.85 -19.29 -3.80
CA TYR A 94 -30.98 -18.35 -3.95
C TYR A 94 -31.04 -17.72 -5.34
N PHE A 95 -29.92 -17.25 -5.88
CA PHE A 95 -29.88 -16.67 -7.23
C PHE A 95 -30.07 -17.72 -8.33
N HIS A 96 -29.74 -18.98 -8.07
CA HIS A 96 -30.01 -20.09 -8.98
C HIS A 96 -31.50 -20.47 -9.00
N ALA A 97 -32.18 -20.38 -7.85
CA ALA A 97 -33.60 -20.66 -7.67
C ALA A 97 -34.05 -21.98 -8.32
N GLY A 98 -33.30 -23.07 -8.09
CA GLY A 98 -33.62 -24.40 -8.64
C GLY A 98 -33.62 -24.48 -10.17
N GLY A 99 -32.95 -23.56 -10.87
CA GLY A 99 -32.91 -23.50 -12.34
C GLY A 99 -33.78 -22.41 -12.96
N ASN A 100 -34.65 -21.78 -12.16
CA ASN A 100 -35.52 -20.69 -12.63
C ASN A 100 -34.81 -19.32 -12.65
N GLY A 101 -33.72 -19.17 -11.91
CA GLY A 101 -32.92 -17.96 -11.85
C GLY A 101 -31.73 -17.96 -12.82
N LEU A 102 -30.55 -17.67 -12.28
CA LEU A 102 -29.29 -17.63 -13.02
C LEU A 102 -28.68 -19.03 -13.18
N LYS A 103 -27.98 -19.26 -14.31
CA LYS A 103 -27.25 -20.51 -14.54
C LYS A 103 -26.09 -20.61 -13.54
N LYS A 104 -25.86 -21.80 -12.95
CA LYS A 104 -24.72 -22.06 -12.07
C LYS A 104 -23.38 -21.65 -12.71
N ALA A 105 -23.20 -21.96 -13.99
CA ALA A 105 -21.99 -21.58 -14.74
C ALA A 105 -21.76 -20.06 -14.82
N PHE A 106 -22.81 -19.24 -14.83
CA PHE A 106 -22.68 -17.78 -14.78
C PHE A 106 -22.24 -17.32 -13.39
N LEU A 107 -22.87 -17.85 -12.34
CA LEU A 107 -22.56 -17.50 -10.95
C LEU A 107 -21.10 -17.83 -10.61
N GLU A 108 -20.64 -19.05 -10.93
CA GLU A 108 -19.28 -19.51 -10.64
C GLU A 108 -18.19 -18.76 -11.42
N LYS A 109 -18.50 -18.28 -12.63
CA LYS A 109 -17.55 -17.56 -13.49
C LYS A 109 -17.70 -16.04 -13.43
N SER A 110 -18.55 -15.53 -12.54
CA SER A 110 -18.75 -14.09 -12.42
C SER A 110 -17.49 -13.40 -11.88
N ALA A 111 -17.14 -12.26 -12.49
CA ALA A 111 -15.95 -11.52 -12.12
C ALA A 111 -16.02 -11.03 -10.67
N GLU A 112 -17.21 -10.65 -10.20
CA GLU A 112 -17.45 -10.14 -8.86
C GLU A 112 -17.27 -11.22 -7.79
N LEU A 113 -17.74 -12.45 -8.03
CA LEU A 113 -17.49 -13.55 -7.10
C LEU A 113 -16.02 -13.97 -7.08
N SER A 114 -15.37 -13.94 -8.25
CA SER A 114 -13.93 -14.21 -8.34
C SER A 114 -13.13 -13.17 -7.55
N SER A 115 -13.49 -11.89 -7.65
CA SER A 115 -12.89 -10.79 -6.87
C SER A 115 -13.09 -10.99 -5.37
N LEU A 116 -14.33 -11.27 -4.95
CA LEU A 116 -14.68 -11.48 -3.54
C LEU A 116 -13.94 -12.69 -2.94
N ARG A 117 -13.88 -13.81 -3.66
CA ARG A 117 -13.12 -15.00 -3.24
C ARG A 117 -11.62 -14.73 -3.19
N HIS A 118 -11.10 -13.96 -4.15
CA HIS A 118 -9.71 -13.55 -4.11
C HIS A 118 -9.42 -12.71 -2.86
N ALA A 119 -10.25 -11.70 -2.55
CA ALA A 119 -10.13 -10.88 -1.34
C ALA A 119 -10.17 -11.73 -0.06
N LEU A 120 -11.08 -12.71 0.04
CA LEU A 120 -11.13 -13.67 1.15
C LEU A 120 -9.85 -14.52 1.24
N SER A 121 -9.30 -14.95 0.11
CA SER A 121 -8.06 -15.75 0.09
C SER A 121 -6.84 -14.96 0.57
N LEU A 122 -6.85 -13.64 0.48
CA LEU A 122 -5.75 -12.80 0.97
C LEU A 122 -5.71 -12.73 2.51
N TYR A 123 -6.84 -12.94 3.20
CA TYR A 123 -6.89 -13.00 4.67
C TYR A 123 -6.16 -14.21 5.25
N THR A 124 -5.97 -15.28 4.47
CA THR A 124 -5.24 -16.48 4.90
C THR A 124 -3.75 -16.43 4.57
N GLN A 125 -3.30 -15.44 3.79
CA GLN A 125 -1.90 -15.30 3.40
C GLN A 125 -1.02 -14.82 4.57
N THR A 126 0.26 -15.16 4.55
CA THR A 126 1.23 -14.64 5.53
C THR A 126 1.57 -13.18 5.24
N THR A 127 2.16 -12.48 6.21
CA THR A 127 2.55 -11.06 6.05
C THR A 127 3.61 -10.95 4.96
N ASP A 128 4.56 -11.88 4.94
CA ASP A 128 5.58 -11.97 3.90
C ASP A 128 4.96 -12.13 2.50
N THR A 129 3.96 -13.01 2.34
CA THR A 129 3.31 -13.19 1.02
C THR A 129 2.57 -11.93 0.57
N LEU A 130 1.89 -11.22 1.49
CA LEU A 130 1.20 -9.97 1.15
C LEU A 130 2.19 -8.85 0.80
N ILE A 131 3.28 -8.71 1.55
CA ILE A 131 4.33 -7.71 1.26
C ILE A 131 5.01 -8.05 -0.06
N LYS A 132 5.35 -9.31 -0.31
CA LYS A 132 5.91 -9.76 -1.60
C LYS A 132 4.97 -9.41 -2.75
N THR A 133 3.68 -9.75 -2.63
CA THR A 133 2.66 -9.43 -3.64
C THR A 133 2.56 -7.92 -3.87
N PHE A 134 2.61 -7.12 -2.80
CA PHE A 134 2.62 -5.67 -2.92
C PHE A 134 3.83 -5.19 -3.73
N VAL A 135 5.04 -5.58 -3.35
CA VAL A 135 6.28 -5.12 -4.03
C VAL A 135 6.29 -5.54 -5.50
N THR A 136 5.86 -6.77 -5.80
CA THR A 136 5.87 -7.30 -7.16
C THR A 136 4.75 -6.79 -8.06
N THR A 137 3.78 -6.03 -7.53
CA THR A 137 2.67 -5.46 -8.31
C THR A 137 2.68 -3.94 -8.34
N GLN A 138 3.10 -3.29 -7.24
CA GLN A 138 3.04 -1.84 -7.07
C GLN A 138 4.30 -1.14 -7.62
N HIS A 139 4.43 -1.07 -8.95
CA HIS A 139 5.62 -0.46 -9.58
C HIS A 139 5.54 1.06 -9.79
N SER A 140 4.34 1.63 -9.68
CA SER A 140 4.08 3.06 -9.97
C SER A 140 3.80 3.90 -8.72
N GLN A 141 4.44 3.54 -7.60
CA GLN A 141 4.14 4.08 -6.26
C GLN A 141 4.35 5.59 -6.11
N VAL A 142 5.31 6.18 -6.83
CA VAL A 142 5.66 7.60 -6.77
C VAL A 142 5.64 8.16 -8.18
N HIS A 143 5.02 9.34 -8.38
CA HIS A 143 4.90 10.01 -9.67
C HIS A 143 4.38 9.11 -10.81
N ASN A 144 3.49 8.16 -10.49
CA ASN A 144 2.99 7.16 -11.44
C ASN A 144 4.12 6.38 -12.14
N GLY A 145 5.20 6.07 -11.40
CA GLY A 145 6.36 5.34 -11.91
C GLY A 145 7.32 6.18 -12.76
N LYS A 146 7.12 7.51 -12.84
CA LYS A 146 7.94 8.39 -13.68
C LYS A 146 9.08 9.05 -12.91
N GLY A 147 10.16 9.33 -13.63
CA GLY A 147 11.18 10.30 -13.26
C GLY A 147 12.39 9.79 -12.49
N ILE A 148 12.37 8.54 -12.02
CA ILE A 148 13.61 7.90 -11.56
C ILE A 148 14.55 7.74 -12.75
N ARG A 149 15.79 8.22 -12.58
CA ARG A 149 16.83 8.14 -13.62
C ARG A 149 17.99 7.33 -13.08
N LEU A 150 18.50 6.41 -13.89
CA LEU A 150 19.62 5.55 -13.52
C LEU A 150 20.86 5.96 -14.29
N THR A 151 21.98 6.15 -13.60
CA THR A 151 23.29 6.38 -14.19
C THR A 151 24.30 5.35 -13.67
N PRO A 152 25.43 5.11 -14.36
CA PRO A 152 26.41 4.11 -13.92
C PRO A 152 26.99 4.39 -12.52
N ASN A 153 27.12 5.67 -12.15
CA ASN A 153 27.61 6.09 -10.84
C ASN A 153 27.25 7.57 -10.56
N GLU A 154 27.50 8.01 -9.33
CA GLU A 154 27.18 9.36 -8.84
C GLU A 154 27.91 10.51 -9.56
N LYS A 155 28.99 10.23 -10.29
CA LYS A 155 29.76 11.24 -11.03
C LYS A 155 29.10 11.59 -12.37
N VAL A 156 28.21 10.72 -12.87
CA VAL A 156 27.48 10.91 -14.12
C VAL A 156 26.10 11.47 -13.82
N GLN A 157 25.88 12.72 -14.23
CA GLN A 157 24.56 13.36 -14.15
C GLN A 157 23.59 12.75 -15.16
N PRO A 158 22.29 12.66 -14.84
CA PRO A 158 21.28 12.21 -15.80
C PRO A 158 21.25 13.10 -17.03
N SER A 159 21.21 12.51 -18.22
CA SER A 159 21.16 13.24 -19.50
C SER A 159 19.83 13.96 -19.76
N ARG A 160 18.79 13.66 -18.96
CA ARG A 160 17.45 14.24 -19.06
C ARG A 160 16.96 14.66 -17.67
N GLY A 161 16.09 15.66 -17.62
CA GLY A 161 15.36 16.02 -16.39
C GLY A 161 14.41 14.90 -15.94
N SER A 162 13.88 15.00 -14.71
CA SER A 162 12.96 14.00 -14.15
C SER A 162 11.62 13.92 -14.88
N GLY A 163 11.20 14.96 -15.60
CA GLY A 163 9.89 15.02 -16.26
C GLY A 163 8.71 15.01 -15.28
N VAL A 164 8.97 15.28 -14.00
CA VAL A 164 7.96 15.39 -12.94
C VAL A 164 7.50 16.85 -12.84
N ASP A 165 6.18 17.05 -12.85
CA ASP A 165 5.59 18.37 -12.65
C ASP A 165 5.74 18.83 -11.20
N LYS A 166 6.19 20.07 -11.01
CA LYS A 166 6.38 20.69 -9.68
C LYS A 166 7.13 19.78 -8.69
N PRO A 167 8.37 19.36 -9.00
CA PRO A 167 9.13 18.47 -8.13
C PRO A 167 9.36 19.14 -6.78
N ILE A 168 9.25 18.39 -5.68
CA ILE A 168 9.48 18.89 -4.31
C ILE A 168 10.94 18.72 -3.84
N GLY A 169 11.79 18.20 -4.73
CA GLY A 169 13.19 17.85 -4.50
C GLY A 169 13.49 16.46 -5.05
N GLU A 170 14.74 16.05 -4.90
CA GLU A 170 15.25 14.76 -5.35
C GLU A 170 16.17 14.15 -4.29
N VAL A 171 16.16 12.83 -4.15
CA VAL A 171 17.17 12.08 -3.41
C VAL A 171 18.04 11.29 -4.38
N SER A 172 19.35 11.29 -4.15
CA SER A 172 20.32 10.55 -4.96
C SER A 172 20.90 9.40 -4.14
N LEU A 173 20.77 8.19 -4.67
CA LEU A 173 21.19 6.94 -4.03
C LEU A 173 22.16 6.20 -4.94
N GLN A 174 23.15 5.51 -4.39
CA GLN A 174 23.90 4.48 -5.12
C GLN A 174 23.60 3.13 -4.52
N ILE A 175 23.17 2.18 -5.35
CA ILE A 175 22.74 0.86 -4.93
C ILE A 175 23.59 -0.18 -5.65
N GLU A 176 24.15 -1.09 -4.88
CA GLU A 176 24.89 -2.26 -5.34
C GLU A 176 24.25 -3.52 -4.78
N LEU A 177 24.01 -4.49 -5.67
CA LEU A 177 23.42 -5.78 -5.38
C LEU A 177 24.51 -6.84 -5.45
N TYR A 178 24.61 -7.64 -4.39
CA TYR A 178 25.59 -8.72 -4.32
C TYR A 178 24.93 -10.02 -3.88
N THR A 179 25.24 -11.11 -4.57
CA THR A 179 24.86 -12.46 -4.16
C THR A 179 26.12 -13.24 -3.86
N HIS A 180 26.25 -13.73 -2.63
CA HIS A 180 27.41 -14.51 -2.23
C HIS A 180 27.42 -15.86 -2.98
N PRO A 181 28.50 -16.20 -3.71
CA PRO A 181 28.50 -17.29 -4.67
C PRO A 181 28.36 -18.69 -4.05
N LYS A 182 28.69 -18.84 -2.75
CA LYS A 182 28.62 -20.14 -2.05
C LYS A 182 27.36 -20.31 -1.22
N SER A 183 27.00 -19.29 -0.43
CA SER A 183 25.84 -19.36 0.46
C SER A 183 24.54 -18.97 -0.23
N GLY A 184 24.60 -18.29 -1.37
CA GLY A 184 23.44 -17.69 -2.03
C GLY A 184 22.86 -16.48 -1.28
N GLU A 185 23.46 -16.08 -0.16
CA GLU A 185 23.02 -14.94 0.64
C GLU A 185 23.13 -13.65 -0.18
N ARG A 186 22.06 -12.88 -0.19
CA ARG A 186 21.97 -11.63 -0.93
C ARG A 186 22.25 -10.44 -0.01
N LYS A 187 22.94 -9.42 -0.52
CA LYS A 187 23.26 -8.18 0.18
C LYS A 187 22.94 -6.99 -0.72
N VAL A 188 22.41 -5.94 -0.12
CA VAL A 188 22.20 -4.64 -0.75
C VAL A 188 23.09 -3.62 -0.05
N THR A 189 24.02 -3.02 -0.78
CA THR A 189 24.80 -1.87 -0.31
C THR A 189 24.13 -0.61 -0.83
N LEU A 190 23.68 0.25 0.08
CA LEU A 190 22.98 1.50 -0.24
C LEU A 190 23.80 2.68 0.27
N LYS A 191 24.32 3.50 -0.62
CA LYS A 191 24.91 4.80 -0.29
C LYS A 191 23.89 5.91 -0.52
N VAL A 192 23.53 6.64 0.54
CA VAL A 192 22.78 7.89 0.41
C VAL A 192 23.77 8.99 0.06
N ILE A 193 23.75 9.43 -1.20
CA ILE A 193 24.69 10.42 -1.73
C ILE A 193 24.30 11.80 -1.18
N GLY A 194 23.04 12.17 -1.38
CA GLY A 194 22.52 13.49 -1.03
C GLY A 194 21.04 13.63 -1.35
N ALA A 195 20.52 14.81 -1.04
CA ALA A 195 19.27 15.30 -1.61
C ALA A 195 19.53 16.66 -2.25
N SER A 196 18.68 17.06 -3.19
CA SER A 196 18.83 18.28 -3.99
C SER A 196 17.49 18.99 -4.14
N ASP A 197 17.56 20.32 -4.18
CA ASP A 197 16.44 21.21 -4.50
C ASP A 197 15.18 20.91 -3.68
N LEU A 198 15.37 20.59 -2.40
CA LEU A 198 14.28 20.36 -1.47
C LEU A 198 13.41 21.62 -1.43
N LYS A 199 12.11 21.47 -1.62
CA LYS A 199 11.14 22.56 -1.45
C LYS A 199 10.51 22.34 -0.10
N TRP A 200 11.03 23.00 0.93
CA TRP A 200 10.55 22.87 2.31
C TRP A 200 10.71 24.18 3.05
N GLN A 201 9.69 24.59 3.79
CA GLN A 201 9.74 25.74 4.68
C GLN A 201 9.29 25.26 6.05
N THR A 202 9.99 25.68 7.09
CA THR A 202 9.69 25.35 8.48
C THR A 202 9.91 26.59 9.33
N SER A 203 9.16 26.71 10.44
CA SER A 203 9.27 27.84 11.35
C SER A 203 10.58 27.85 12.15
N GLY A 204 11.25 26.70 12.23
CA GLY A 204 12.53 26.53 12.92
C GLY A 204 13.73 26.38 11.98
N MET A 205 14.81 25.81 12.50
CA MET A 205 15.96 25.39 11.71
C MET A 205 15.58 24.17 10.87
N PHE A 206 15.73 24.25 9.56
CA PHE A 206 15.52 23.09 8.69
C PHE A 206 16.67 22.10 8.89
N ARG A 207 16.37 20.86 9.24
CA ARG A 207 17.38 19.83 9.55
C ARG A 207 17.12 18.53 8.79
N PRO A 208 17.29 18.51 7.46
CA PRO A 208 17.01 17.32 6.70
C PRO A 208 17.94 16.17 7.04
N PHE A 209 17.36 14.97 7.05
CA PHE A 209 18.03 13.68 7.00
C PHE A 209 17.24 12.74 6.10
N VAL A 210 17.84 11.62 5.71
CA VAL A 210 17.17 10.58 4.91
C VAL A 210 17.03 9.33 5.75
N GLU A 211 15.78 8.89 5.95
CA GLU A 211 15.46 7.55 6.43
C GLU A 211 15.37 6.61 5.23
N VAL A 212 16.10 5.50 5.27
CA VAL A 212 16.08 4.47 4.23
C VAL A 212 15.61 3.16 4.84
N THR A 213 14.58 2.57 4.24
CA THR A 213 13.99 1.32 4.68
C THR A 213 13.92 0.33 3.53
N LEU A 214 14.49 -0.85 3.75
CA LEU A 214 14.32 -2.00 2.86
C LEU A 214 12.98 -2.67 3.18
N ILE A 215 12.19 -2.91 2.14
CA ILE A 215 10.86 -3.49 2.21
C ILE A 215 10.83 -4.74 1.34
N GLY A 216 10.27 -5.83 1.87
CA GLY A 216 10.13 -7.11 1.19
C GLY A 216 9.88 -8.25 2.20
N PRO A 217 9.73 -9.49 1.72
CA PRO A 217 9.47 -10.65 2.58
C PRO A 217 10.70 -11.05 3.41
N HIS A 218 10.45 -11.72 4.55
CA HIS A 218 11.48 -12.38 5.37
C HIS A 218 12.53 -11.41 5.96
N LEU A 219 12.06 -10.26 6.44
CA LEU A 219 12.87 -9.22 7.08
C LEU A 219 12.57 -9.01 8.57
N SER A 220 11.77 -9.89 9.19
CA SER A 220 11.32 -9.74 10.58
C SER A 220 12.48 -9.71 11.58
N ASP A 221 13.49 -10.56 11.36
CA ASP A 221 14.70 -10.74 12.15
C ASP A 221 15.89 -9.88 11.67
N LYS A 222 15.70 -9.07 10.63
CA LYS A 222 16.78 -8.31 9.98
C LYS A 222 16.67 -6.82 10.21
N LYS A 223 17.83 -6.16 10.34
CA LYS A 223 17.89 -4.69 10.35
C LYS A 223 17.54 -4.17 8.95
N ARG A 224 16.38 -3.54 8.87
CA ARG A 224 15.80 -3.05 7.60
C ARG A 224 15.69 -1.53 7.50
N ARG A 225 16.02 -0.77 8.55
CA ARG A 225 15.90 0.69 8.59
C ARG A 225 17.20 1.36 9.06
N PHE A 226 17.59 2.40 8.34
CA PHE A 226 18.74 3.26 8.67
C PHE A 226 18.37 4.72 8.44
N GLN A 227 19.14 5.62 9.05
CA GLN A 227 18.97 7.06 8.89
C GLN A 227 20.35 7.69 8.73
N THR A 228 20.46 8.70 7.87
CA THR A 228 21.66 9.53 7.77
C THR A 228 21.76 10.48 8.96
N LYS A 229 22.92 11.09 9.17
CA LYS A 229 23.04 12.27 10.02
C LYS A 229 22.25 13.43 9.41
N SER A 230 21.64 14.26 10.25
CA SER A 230 20.97 15.47 9.80
C SER A 230 21.97 16.57 9.43
N LYS A 231 21.56 17.46 8.52
CA LYS A 231 22.32 18.64 8.10
C LYS A 231 21.54 19.89 8.44
N ASN A 232 22.18 20.92 8.96
CA ASN A 232 21.50 22.16 9.33
C ASN A 232 21.34 23.10 8.13
N ASN A 233 20.15 23.68 7.97
CA ASN A 233 19.77 24.69 6.98
C ASN A 233 20.30 24.42 5.56
N SER A 234 20.08 23.20 5.08
CA SER A 234 20.56 22.79 3.76
C SER A 234 19.41 22.23 2.92
N TRP A 235 19.11 22.86 1.79
CA TRP A 235 18.12 22.36 0.83
C TRP A 235 18.70 21.44 -0.25
N SER A 236 20.03 21.30 -0.26
CA SER A 236 20.76 20.34 -1.08
C SER A 236 21.85 19.62 -0.27
N PRO A 237 21.46 18.87 0.79
CA PRO A 237 22.42 18.24 1.70
C PRO A 237 23.16 17.07 1.04
N LYS A 238 24.47 16.97 1.30
CA LYS A 238 25.30 15.80 0.95
C LYS A 238 25.57 14.96 2.19
N TYR A 239 25.22 13.67 2.12
CA TYR A 239 25.38 12.74 3.24
C TYR A 239 26.60 11.84 3.02
N ASN A 240 26.71 11.18 1.86
CA ASN A 240 27.73 10.19 1.55
C ASN A 240 27.83 9.07 2.61
N GLU A 241 26.70 8.62 3.12
CA GLU A 241 26.62 7.57 4.14
C GLU A 241 26.19 6.25 3.51
N THR A 242 26.91 5.17 3.83
CA THR A 242 26.65 3.83 3.28
C THR A 242 26.06 2.91 4.33
N PHE A 243 24.97 2.24 3.96
CA PHE A 243 24.24 1.26 4.75
C PHE A 243 24.24 -0.09 4.04
N HIS A 244 24.09 -1.15 4.82
CA HIS A 244 24.12 -2.52 4.32
C HIS A 244 22.88 -3.25 4.80
N PHE A 245 22.14 -3.82 3.86
CA PHE A 245 21.05 -4.73 4.15
C PHE A 245 21.45 -6.15 3.78
N VAL A 246 21.13 -7.08 4.68
CA VAL A 246 21.30 -8.51 4.44
C VAL A 246 19.93 -9.08 4.11
N LEU A 247 19.85 -9.82 3.01
CA LEU A 247 18.66 -10.48 2.52
C LEU A 247 18.77 -12.00 2.73
N GLY A 248 17.64 -12.69 2.60
CA GLY A 248 17.60 -14.15 2.68
C GLY A 248 18.02 -14.82 1.37
N ILE A 249 18.00 -16.15 1.37
CA ILE A 249 18.16 -16.96 0.15
C ILE A 249 16.82 -17.27 -0.54
N GLN A 250 15.71 -17.09 0.20
CA GLN A 250 14.36 -17.52 -0.17
C GLN A 250 13.85 -16.81 -1.43
N ASP A 251 13.94 -15.48 -1.46
CA ASP A 251 13.39 -14.64 -2.53
C ASP A 251 14.45 -13.81 -3.24
N GLY A 252 14.29 -13.63 -4.55
CA GLY A 252 15.16 -12.80 -5.37
C GLY A 252 14.96 -11.30 -5.11
N PHE A 253 15.89 -10.49 -5.62
CA PHE A 253 15.87 -9.03 -5.44
C PHE A 253 14.58 -8.40 -5.97
N GLU A 254 13.93 -9.00 -6.97
CA GLU A 254 12.66 -8.53 -7.54
C GLU A 254 11.49 -8.48 -6.54
N CYS A 255 11.62 -9.15 -5.40
CA CYS A 255 10.64 -9.13 -4.32
C CYS A 255 10.89 -8.02 -3.29
N TYR A 256 11.90 -7.17 -3.51
CA TYR A 256 12.34 -6.14 -2.58
C TYR A 256 12.41 -4.76 -3.22
N GLU A 257 12.22 -3.74 -2.39
CA GLU A 257 12.33 -2.34 -2.75
C GLU A 257 12.98 -1.54 -1.61
N VAL A 258 13.56 -0.39 -1.95
CA VAL A 258 14.09 0.57 -0.99
C VAL A 258 13.20 1.80 -0.99
N GLN A 259 12.61 2.12 0.16
CA GLN A 259 11.92 3.38 0.39
C GLN A 259 12.87 4.37 1.05
N ALA A 260 13.11 5.52 0.40
CA ALA A 260 13.85 6.64 0.95
C ALA A 260 12.86 7.76 1.31
N CYS A 261 12.90 8.23 2.55
CA CYS A 261 12.06 9.29 3.07
C CYS A 261 12.94 10.43 3.60
N VAL A 262 12.90 11.58 2.93
CA VAL A 262 13.56 12.80 3.41
C VAL A 262 12.67 13.41 4.48
N LYS A 263 13.22 13.64 5.66
CA LYS A 263 12.51 14.16 6.82
C LYS A 263 13.22 15.38 7.40
N ASP A 264 12.45 16.31 7.94
CA ASP A 264 12.93 17.45 8.70
C ASP A 264 12.93 17.10 10.20
N TYR A 265 14.13 17.01 10.78
CA TYR A 265 14.29 16.65 12.18
C TYR A 265 13.71 17.73 13.11
N CYS A 266 12.81 17.32 14.00
CA CYS A 266 12.17 18.22 14.95
C CYS A 266 12.48 17.81 16.39
N PHE A 267 13.28 18.62 17.10
CA PHE A 267 13.52 18.37 18.52
C PHE A 267 12.20 18.46 19.33
N GLY A 268 11.91 17.43 20.12
CA GLY A 268 10.73 17.39 20.99
C GLY A 268 9.39 17.18 20.27
N ARG A 269 9.38 16.90 18.96
CA ARG A 269 8.18 16.57 18.18
C ARG A 269 8.48 15.42 17.22
N ALA A 270 7.45 14.91 16.54
CA ALA A 270 7.64 13.97 15.45
C ALA A 270 8.35 14.65 14.28
N ASP A 271 9.30 13.95 13.67
CA ASP A 271 9.95 14.38 12.44
C ASP A 271 8.94 14.52 11.31
N ARG A 272 9.14 15.52 10.46
CA ARG A 272 8.17 15.86 9.39
C ARG A 272 8.64 15.31 8.06
N VAL A 273 7.74 14.68 7.32
CA VAL A 273 8.04 14.16 5.98
C VAL A 273 8.15 15.33 5.00
N VAL A 274 9.34 15.49 4.41
CA VAL A 274 9.59 16.44 3.32
C VAL A 274 9.19 15.81 1.99
N GLY A 275 9.49 14.54 1.78
CA GLY A 275 9.14 13.81 0.57
C GLY A 275 9.74 12.41 0.56
N LEU A 276 9.25 11.58 -0.35
CA LEU A 276 9.55 10.15 -0.37
C LEU A 276 9.78 9.63 -1.79
N ALA A 277 10.62 8.62 -1.92
CA ALA A 277 10.91 7.90 -3.15
C ALA A 277 10.96 6.40 -2.88
N VAL A 278 10.63 5.60 -3.89
CA VAL A 278 10.72 4.14 -3.84
C VAL A 278 11.53 3.67 -5.03
N VAL A 279 12.56 2.87 -4.79
CA VAL A 279 13.39 2.24 -5.82
C VAL A 279 13.16 0.73 -5.75
N GLN A 280 12.64 0.16 -6.83
CA GLN A 280 12.45 -1.27 -6.97
C GLN A 280 13.79 -1.94 -7.26
N LEU A 281 14.18 -2.97 -6.49
CA LEU A 281 15.48 -3.61 -6.75
C LEU A 281 15.48 -4.39 -8.08
N ARG A 282 14.31 -4.82 -8.59
CA ARG A 282 14.18 -5.39 -9.94
C ARG A 282 14.77 -4.52 -11.04
N ASP A 283 14.66 -3.19 -10.91
CA ASP A 283 15.14 -2.25 -11.93
C ASP A 283 16.67 -2.08 -11.91
N ILE A 284 17.33 -2.64 -10.90
CA ILE A 284 18.77 -2.56 -10.67
C ILE A 284 19.46 -3.89 -11.00
N MET A 285 18.74 -5.01 -10.91
CA MET A 285 19.27 -6.36 -11.07
C MET A 285 20.15 -6.54 -12.30
N GLU A 286 19.74 -6.02 -13.46
CA GLU A 286 20.50 -6.15 -14.71
C GLU A 286 21.84 -5.39 -14.69
N ARG A 287 21.93 -4.32 -13.90
CA ARG A 287 23.13 -3.46 -13.81
C ARG A 287 24.05 -3.91 -12.69
N GLY A 288 23.50 -4.51 -11.63
CA GLY A 288 24.21 -4.88 -10.40
C GLY A 288 24.65 -3.68 -9.54
N ASN A 289 25.02 -2.56 -10.14
CA ASN A 289 25.39 -1.32 -9.47
C ASN A 289 24.93 -0.11 -10.30
N CYS A 290 24.24 0.85 -9.69
CA CYS A 290 23.89 2.10 -10.33
C CYS A 290 23.66 3.24 -9.32
N ALA A 291 23.70 4.47 -9.82
CA ALA A 291 23.16 5.63 -9.11
C ALA A 291 21.73 5.92 -9.57
N CYS A 292 20.82 6.03 -8.60
CA CYS A 292 19.41 6.36 -8.78
C CYS A 292 19.19 7.83 -8.40
N TRP A 293 18.61 8.59 -9.32
CA TRP A 293 18.20 9.99 -9.13
C TRP A 293 16.69 10.00 -9.04
N CYS A 294 16.18 10.14 -7.81
CA CYS A 294 14.80 9.84 -7.46
C CYS A 294 14.04 11.12 -7.08
N PRO A 295 13.17 11.65 -7.97
CA PRO A 295 12.31 12.77 -7.61
C PRO A 295 11.39 12.37 -6.47
N LEU A 296 11.31 13.22 -5.45
CA LEU A 296 10.51 12.99 -4.26
C LEU A 296 9.02 13.21 -4.56
N GLY A 297 8.17 12.33 -4.07
CA GLY A 297 6.71 12.46 -4.06
C GLY A 297 6.18 12.87 -2.69
N GLN A 298 4.91 13.27 -2.67
CA GLN A 298 4.23 13.69 -1.43
C GLN A 298 3.66 12.52 -0.63
N ARG A 299 3.34 11.41 -1.29
CA ARG A 299 2.74 10.20 -0.71
C ARG A 299 3.00 9.00 -1.62
N ILE A 300 2.91 7.81 -1.06
CA ILE A 300 2.82 6.58 -1.85
C ILE A 300 1.42 6.48 -2.45
N SER A 301 1.35 6.19 -3.74
CA SER A 301 0.10 5.84 -4.44
C SER A 301 0.07 4.34 -4.70
N MET A 302 -1.13 3.77 -4.71
CA MET A 302 -1.35 2.33 -4.87
C MET A 302 -2.60 2.11 -5.72
N ASP A 303 -2.64 1.00 -6.43
CA ASP A 303 -3.87 0.52 -7.06
C ASP A 303 -4.74 -0.27 -6.05
N ASP A 304 -5.85 -0.82 -6.54
CA ASP A 304 -6.79 -1.60 -5.72
C ASP A 304 -6.14 -2.84 -5.07
N THR A 305 -5.16 -3.47 -5.73
CA THR A 305 -4.42 -4.61 -5.18
C THR A 305 -3.54 -4.14 -4.01
N GLY A 306 -2.81 -3.04 -4.17
CA GLY A 306 -2.00 -2.45 -3.11
C GLY A 306 -2.83 -1.99 -1.92
N LEU A 307 -3.97 -1.35 -2.17
CA LEU A 307 -4.91 -0.92 -1.13
C LEU A 307 -5.51 -2.10 -0.35
N THR A 308 -5.81 -3.20 -1.05
CA THR A 308 -6.32 -4.44 -0.43
C THR A 308 -5.26 -5.05 0.50
N ALA A 309 -4.01 -5.15 0.04
CA ALA A 309 -2.91 -5.64 0.87
C ALA A 309 -2.71 -4.76 2.11
N MET A 310 -2.71 -3.43 1.95
CA MET A 310 -2.61 -2.47 3.05
C MET A 310 -3.73 -2.64 4.08
N ARG A 311 -4.96 -2.85 3.64
CA ARG A 311 -6.13 -3.05 4.51
C ARG A 311 -6.01 -4.32 5.34
N ILE A 312 -5.57 -5.42 4.74
CA ILE A 312 -5.40 -6.69 5.45
C ILE A 312 -4.23 -6.58 6.44
N LEU A 313 -3.12 -5.96 6.03
CA LEU A 313 -1.95 -5.75 6.88
C LEU A 313 -2.25 -4.80 8.05
N SER A 314 -3.06 -3.75 7.85
CA SER A 314 -3.40 -2.79 8.92
C SER A 314 -4.21 -3.42 10.05
N GLN A 315 -4.87 -4.54 9.79
CA GLN A 315 -5.65 -5.28 10.79
C GLN A 315 -4.79 -6.28 11.58
N ARG A 316 -3.51 -6.49 11.22
CA ARG A 316 -2.58 -7.37 11.95
C ARG A 316 -1.92 -6.63 13.09
N SER A 317 -2.71 -6.25 14.09
CA SER A 317 -2.26 -5.46 15.25
C SER A 317 -1.23 -6.16 16.16
N ASN A 318 -0.97 -7.46 15.97
CA ASN A 318 0.07 -8.19 16.70
C ASN A 318 1.32 -8.48 15.85
N ASP A 319 1.38 -7.98 14.61
CA ASP A 319 2.50 -8.19 13.70
C ASP A 319 3.23 -6.86 13.48
N ASP A 320 4.42 -6.74 14.05
CA ASP A 320 5.20 -5.50 13.97
C ASP A 320 5.76 -5.21 12.56
N VAL A 321 5.97 -6.25 11.74
CA VAL A 321 6.35 -6.07 10.33
C VAL A 321 5.18 -5.48 9.56
N ALA A 322 3.97 -6.00 9.76
CA ALA A 322 2.76 -5.47 9.14
C ALA A 322 2.48 -4.02 9.59
N LYS A 323 2.58 -3.72 10.88
CA LYS A 323 2.41 -2.34 11.40
C LYS A 323 3.41 -1.37 10.78
N GLU A 324 4.68 -1.75 10.74
CA GLU A 324 5.71 -0.88 10.18
C GLU A 324 5.49 -0.68 8.68
N PHE A 325 5.17 -1.74 7.94
CA PHE A 325 4.84 -1.66 6.52
C PHE A 325 3.70 -0.67 6.27
N VAL A 326 2.59 -0.83 7.01
CA VAL A 326 1.43 0.07 6.90
C VAL A 326 1.82 1.51 7.26
N ARG A 327 2.60 1.71 8.32
CA ARG A 327 3.08 3.04 8.71
C ARG A 327 3.90 3.69 7.59
N LEU A 328 4.87 2.98 7.03
CA LEU A 328 5.77 3.48 5.96
C LEU A 328 4.99 3.84 4.70
N LYS A 329 4.02 3.02 4.35
CA LYS A 329 3.21 3.17 3.15
C LYS A 329 2.11 4.22 3.27
N SER A 330 1.73 4.57 4.50
CA SER A 330 0.79 5.66 4.80
C SER A 330 1.50 7.00 5.10
N GLU A 331 2.83 7.07 5.04
CA GLU A 331 3.55 8.34 5.23
C GLU A 331 3.16 9.36 4.15
N THR A 332 2.90 10.60 4.60
CA THR A 332 2.54 11.70 3.70
C THR A 332 3.23 12.99 4.12
N ARG A 333 3.63 13.77 3.13
CA ARG A 333 4.10 15.15 3.29
C ARG A 333 2.92 16.04 3.70
N SER A 334 3.10 16.85 4.75
CA SER A 334 2.08 17.83 5.18
C SER A 334 1.86 18.92 4.12
N VAL A 335 0.61 19.36 3.95
CA VAL A 335 0.17 20.39 2.98
C VAL A 335 0.39 21.81 3.51
N GLU A 336 0.42 21.99 4.83
CA GLU A 336 0.43 23.31 5.50
C GLU A 336 1.76 24.06 5.37
N GLU A 337 2.83 23.38 4.91
CA GLU A 337 4.19 23.92 4.96
C GLU A 337 4.87 23.80 3.58
N GLY A 338 4.82 24.92 2.85
CA GLY A 338 5.34 25.10 1.49
C GLY A 338 4.80 26.37 0.80
N ARG A 339 4.36 27.37 1.58
CA ARG A 339 4.03 28.72 1.11
C ARG A 339 5.14 29.66 1.51
#